data_AF-A0A7V4N525-F1
#
_entry.id   AF-A0A7V4N525-F1
#
_cell.length_a   1.000
_cell.length_b   1.000
_cell.length_c   1.000
_cell.angle_alpha   90.00
_cell.angle_beta   90.00
_cell.angle_gamma   90.00
#
_symmetry.space_group_name_H-M   'P 1'
#
loop_
_entity.id
_entity.type
_entity.pdbx_description
1 polymer ?
#
loop_
_entity_poly.entity_id
_entity_poly.type
_entity_poly.pdbx_seq_one_letter_code
_entity_poly.pdbx_strand_id
1 'polypeptide(L)'
;MVAARKAPALIAASPKGRIIYGQAEPPTSAQWDDQTVFGLVDFQVAGLVQDRLFEFDENMKVVPRLATDWKYVDAGTLEINLRKGVKYHDGEDF
;
A
#
# COMPACT_ATOMS: atom_id res chain seq x y z
N MET A 1 -21.83 -2.63 -5.46
CA MET A 1 -21.19 -3.96 -5.53
C MET A 1 -20.19 -3.93 -6.68
N VAL A 2 -18.90 -3.73 -6.38
CA VAL A 2 -17.83 -3.88 -7.39
C VAL A 2 -17.35 -5.32 -7.27
N ALA A 3 -17.58 -6.11 -8.31
CA ALA A 3 -17.18 -7.51 -8.34
C ALA A 3 -15.64 -7.61 -8.27
N ALA A 4 -15.14 -8.40 -7.33
CA ALA A 4 -13.73 -8.73 -7.23
C ALA A 4 -13.31 -9.50 -8.50
N ARG A 5 -12.53 -8.86 -9.37
CA ARG A 5 -11.83 -9.58 -10.43
C ARG A 5 -10.74 -10.42 -9.77
N LYS A 6 -10.86 -11.74 -9.88
CA LYS A 6 -9.80 -12.69 -9.54
C LYS A 6 -8.61 -12.40 -10.47
N ALA A 7 -7.55 -11.80 -9.94
CA ALA A 7 -6.33 -11.56 -10.71
C ALA A 7 -5.65 -12.91 -11.03
N PRO A 8 -5.20 -13.15 -12.27
CA PRO A 8 -4.39 -14.32 -12.57
C PRO A 8 -3.05 -14.18 -11.87
N ALA A 9 -2.59 -15.25 -11.22
CA ALA A 9 -1.25 -15.32 -10.65
C ALA A 9 -0.23 -15.41 -11.79
N LEU A 10 0.24 -14.25 -12.25
CA LEU A 10 1.42 -14.17 -13.11
C LEU A 10 2.65 -14.14 -12.19
N ILE A 11 3.27 -15.29 -11.97
CA ILE A 11 4.63 -15.34 -11.40
C ILE A 11 5.58 -14.92 -12.51
N ALA A 12 5.63 -13.62 -12.80
CA ALA A 12 6.70 -13.03 -13.57
C ALA A 12 7.94 -12.99 -12.67
N ALA A 13 9.09 -13.43 -13.17
CA ALA A 13 10.35 -13.28 -12.44
C ALA A 13 10.56 -11.81 -12.07
N SER A 14 10.90 -11.54 -10.81
CA SER A 14 11.12 -10.17 -10.34
C SER A 14 12.18 -9.50 -11.23
N PRO A 15 11.89 -8.34 -11.83
CA PRO A 15 12.86 -7.62 -12.65
C PRO A 15 14.15 -7.42 -11.87
N LYS A 16 15.29 -7.84 -12.43
CA LYS A 16 16.61 -7.57 -11.85
C LYS A 16 17.11 -6.24 -12.41
N GLY A 17 17.41 -5.29 -11.53
CA GLY A 17 17.91 -3.98 -11.93
C GLY A 17 17.95 -2.98 -10.78
N ARG A 18 18.52 -1.80 -11.05
CA ARG A 18 18.52 -0.66 -10.14
C ARG A 18 17.71 0.47 -10.75
N ILE A 19 16.72 0.97 -10.02
CA ILE A 19 16.02 2.21 -10.34
C ILE A 19 16.73 3.34 -9.60
N ILE A 20 17.04 4.43 -10.30
CA ILE A 20 17.50 5.68 -9.69
C ILE A 20 16.38 6.69 -9.90
N TYR A 21 15.81 7.19 -8.81
CA TYR A 21 14.82 8.26 -8.84
C TYR A 21 15.39 9.47 -8.09
N GLY A 22 15.21 10.66 -8.65
CA GLY A 22 15.63 11.92 -8.01
C GLY A 22 14.57 12.40 -7.04
N GLN A 23 14.99 12.95 -5.91
CA GLN A 23 14.12 13.61 -4.95
C GLN A 23 14.49 15.09 -4.85
N ALA A 24 13.48 15.95 -4.65
CA ALA A 24 13.69 17.39 -4.61
C ALA A 24 14.34 17.86 -3.28
N GLU A 25 14.35 17.01 -2.26
CA GLU A 25 14.89 17.28 -0.93
C GLU A 25 15.71 16.08 -0.42
N PRO A 26 16.70 16.32 0.48
CA PRO A 26 17.51 15.25 1.04
C PRO A 26 16.67 14.30 1.90
N PRO A 27 17.06 13.02 2.02
CA PRO A 27 16.36 12.08 2.88
C PRO A 27 16.45 12.50 4.35
N THR A 28 15.31 12.52 5.03
CA THR A 28 15.20 12.81 6.46
C THR A 28 14.60 11.61 7.20
N SER A 29 14.65 11.62 8.53
CA SER A 29 13.98 10.58 9.33
C SER A 29 12.46 10.56 9.14
N ALA A 30 11.85 11.69 8.76
CA ALA A 30 10.41 11.78 8.53
C ALA A 30 9.94 10.85 7.40
N GLN A 31 10.81 10.48 6.46
CA GLN A 31 10.49 9.59 5.34
C GLN A 31 10.17 8.15 5.75
N TRP A 32 10.56 7.74 6.96
CA TRP A 32 10.44 6.36 7.43
C TRP A 32 9.34 6.18 8.48
N ASP A 33 8.76 7.27 8.97
CA ASP A 33 7.67 7.27 9.94
C ASP A 33 6.49 8.08 9.38
N ASP A 34 5.48 7.37 8.84
CA ASP A 34 4.30 7.94 8.18
C ASP A 34 3.50 8.88 9.10
N GLN A 35 3.64 8.74 10.43
CA GLN A 35 2.96 9.63 11.37
C GLN A 35 3.64 11.00 11.51
N THR A 36 4.88 11.11 11.03
CA THR A 36 5.67 12.35 11.05
C THR A 36 5.83 12.97 9.67
N VAL A 37 5.35 12.30 8.62
CA VAL A 37 5.38 12.75 7.23
C VAL A 37 4.51 14.00 7.04
N PHE A 38 5.07 15.02 6.37
CA PHE A 38 4.35 16.25 6.03
C PHE A 38 4.56 16.69 4.57
N GLY A 39 5.63 16.23 3.91
CA GLY A 39 5.99 16.60 2.53
C GLY A 39 5.53 15.59 1.47
N LEU A 40 5.37 16.05 0.22
CA LEU A 40 5.07 15.17 -0.92
C LEU A 40 6.16 14.12 -1.17
N VAL A 41 7.42 14.48 -0.95
CA VAL A 41 8.58 13.59 -1.14
C VAL A 41 8.61 12.49 -0.09
N ASP A 42 8.29 12.82 1.15
CA ASP A 42 8.16 11.87 2.24
C ASP A 42 7.14 10.76 1.93
N PHE A 43 5.95 11.12 1.44
CA PHE A 43 4.91 10.14 1.05
C PHE A 43 5.36 9.22 -0.09
N GLN A 44 6.20 9.71 -1.02
CA GLN A 44 6.71 8.90 -2.12
C GLN A 44 7.67 7.82 -1.62
N VAL A 45 8.51 8.14 -0.64
CA VAL A 45 9.48 7.18 -0.07
C VAL A 45 8.79 6.22 0.89
N ALA A 46 7.93 6.72 1.78
CA ALA A 46 7.19 5.89 2.73
C ALA A 46 6.34 4.81 2.02
N GLY A 47 5.70 5.17 0.91
CA GLY A 47 4.91 4.24 0.07
C GLY A 47 5.72 3.13 -0.61
N LEU A 48 7.06 3.17 -0.58
CA LEU A 48 7.91 2.08 -1.07
C LEU A 48 8.14 0.99 -0.02
N VAL A 49 7.93 1.31 1.27
CA VAL A 49 8.23 0.41 2.40
C VAL A 49 6.95 -0.01 3.13
N GLN A 50 5.91 0.82 3.09
CA GLN A 50 4.67 0.62 3.82
C GLN A 50 3.50 0.37 2.87
N ASP A 51 2.69 -0.64 3.17
CA ASP A 51 1.46 -0.94 2.44
C ASP A 51 0.25 -0.28 3.16
N ARG A 52 -0.75 0.17 2.38
CA ARG A 52 -2.00 0.76 2.90
C ARG A 52 -3.16 -0.23 2.83
N LEU A 53 -4.30 0.09 3.45
CA LEU A 53 -5.54 -0.69 3.29
C LEU A 53 -6.04 -0.64 1.84
N PHE A 54 -6.07 0.56 1.27
CA PHE A 54 -6.48 0.86 -0.10
C PHE A 54 -5.48 1.83 -0.74
N GLU A 55 -5.45 1.88 -2.07
CA GLU A 55 -4.66 2.85 -2.83
C GLU A 55 -5.47 3.42 -4.01
N PHE A 56 -4.92 4.42 -4.69
CA PHE A 56 -5.47 4.93 -5.94
C PHE A 56 -4.72 4.32 -7.13
N ASP A 57 -5.44 3.84 -8.14
CA ASP A 57 -4.85 3.45 -9.42
C ASP A 57 -4.52 4.67 -10.29
N GLU A 58 -3.92 4.43 -11.46
CA GLU A 58 -3.56 5.46 -12.45
C GLU A 58 -4.76 6.31 -12.93
N ASN A 59 -5.99 5.81 -12.74
CA ASN A 59 -7.23 6.49 -13.09
C ASN A 59 -7.93 7.11 -11.87
N MET A 60 -7.22 7.24 -10.74
CA MET A 60 -7.73 7.77 -9.48
C MET A 60 -8.90 6.96 -8.91
N LYS A 61 -9.00 5.66 -9.23
CA LYS A 61 -9.97 4.76 -8.60
C LYS A 61 -9.37 4.17 -7.33
N VAL A 62 -10.18 4.10 -6.29
CA VAL A 62 -9.81 3.36 -5.07
C VAL A 62 -9.75 1.88 -5.40
N VAL A 63 -8.59 1.26 -5.18
CA VAL A 63 -8.35 -0.17 -5.40
C VAL A 63 -7.86 -0.87 -4.12
N PRO A 64 -8.13 -2.18 -3.98
CA PRO A 64 -7.68 -2.99 -2.83
C PRO A 64 -6.16 -3.04 -2.69
N ARG A 65 -5.66 -2.96 -1.44
CA ARG A 65 -4.29 -3.33 -1.06
C ARG A 65 -4.30 -4.37 0.05
N LEU A 66 -4.05 -3.99 1.31
CA LEU A 66 -4.18 -4.91 2.44
C LEU A 66 -5.64 -5.31 2.69
N ALA A 67 -6.58 -4.42 2.43
CA ALA A 67 -8.00 -4.72 2.52
C ALA A 67 -8.48 -5.43 1.23
N THR A 68 -9.16 -6.57 1.38
CA THR A 68 -9.77 -7.31 0.26
C THR A 68 -11.19 -6.84 -0.04
N ASP A 69 -11.92 -6.44 0.99
CA ASP A 69 -13.25 -5.86 0.88
C ASP A 69 -13.61 -5.09 2.17
N TRP A 70 -14.72 -4.35 2.11
CA TRP A 70 -15.24 -3.60 3.24
C TRP A 70 -16.76 -3.44 3.16
N LYS A 71 -17.41 -3.24 4.31
CA LYS A 71 -18.82 -2.89 4.41
C LYS A 71 -19.09 -2.08 5.68
N TYR A 72 -20.02 -1.14 5.60
CA TYR A 72 -20.61 -0.57 6.81
C TYR A 72 -21.58 -1.60 7.41
N VAL A 73 -21.40 -1.93 8.68
CA VAL A 73 -22.34 -2.82 9.41
C VAL A 73 -23.41 -2.02 10.15
N ASP A 74 -23.14 -0.74 10.41
CA ASP A 74 -24.08 0.26 10.91
C ASP A 74 -23.60 1.68 10.51
N ALA A 75 -24.21 2.73 11.07
CA ALA A 75 -23.92 4.12 10.72
C ALA A 75 -22.51 4.62 11.12
N GLY A 76 -21.83 3.95 12.05
CA GLY A 76 -20.52 4.36 12.56
C GLY A 76 -19.43 3.30 12.41
N THR A 77 -19.80 2.06 12.06
CA THR A 77 -18.88 0.92 12.07
C THR A 77 -18.59 0.43 10.66
N LEU A 78 -17.30 0.45 10.29
CA LEU A 78 -16.78 -0.09 9.05
C LEU A 78 -16.06 -1.42 9.32
N GLU A 79 -16.56 -2.51 8.78
CA GLU A 79 -15.88 -3.81 8.77
C GLU A 79 -14.99 -3.90 7.52
N ILE A 80 -13.72 -4.24 7.71
CA ILE A 80 -12.72 -4.38 6.66
C ILE A 80 -12.13 -5.79 6.74
N ASN A 81 -12.16 -6.53 5.64
CA ASN A 81 -11.51 -7.83 5.53
C ASN A 81 -10.10 -7.66 4.99
N LEU A 82 -9.12 -8.32 5.61
CA LEU A 82 -7.70 -8.19 5.27
C LEU A 82 -7.19 -9.42 4.52
N ARG A 83 -6.18 -9.22 3.66
CA ARG A 83 -5.42 -10.30 3.01
C ARG A 83 -4.81 -11.21 4.08
N LYS A 84 -4.86 -12.52 3.83
CA LYS A 84 -4.25 -13.53 4.72
C LYS A 84 -2.81 -13.81 4.31
N GLY A 85 -1.97 -14.14 5.30
CA GLY A 85 -0.57 -14.51 5.07
C GLY A 85 0.33 -13.34 4.67
N VAL A 86 -0.09 -12.11 4.97
CA VAL A 86 0.77 -10.94 4.87
C VAL A 86 1.80 -11.01 5.99
N LYS A 87 3.03 -10.59 5.69
CA LYS A 87 4.14 -10.57 6.64
C LYS A 87 4.80 -9.21 6.66
N TYR A 88 5.33 -8.85 7.82
CA TYR A 88 6.28 -7.77 7.93
C TYR A 88 7.63 -8.17 7.31
N HIS A 89 8.50 -7.18 7.11
CA HIS A 89 9.80 -7.39 6.45
C HIS A 89 10.77 -8.25 7.27
N ASP A 90 10.52 -8.39 8.59
CA ASP A 90 11.23 -9.29 9.50
C ASP A 90 10.67 -10.73 9.50
N GLY A 91 9.55 -10.97 8.80
CA GLY A 91 8.91 -12.27 8.65
C GLY A 91 7.78 -12.54 9.64
N GLU A 92 7.53 -11.65 10.60
CA GLU A 92 6.38 -11.76 11.50
C GLU A 92 5.06 -11.64 10.74
N ASP A 93 4.00 -12.26 11.27
CA ASP A 93 2.67 -12.17 10.68
C ASP A 93 2.06 -10.79 10.94
N PHE A 94 1.41 -10.26 9.92
CA PHE A 94 0.58 -9.05 9.97
C PHE A 94 -0.83 -9.38 10.48
#